data_AF-A0A9N9WHX1-F1
#
_entry.id   AF-A0A9N9WHX1-F1
#
_cell.length_a   1.000
_cell.length_b   1.000
_cell.length_c   1.000
_cell.angle_alpha   90.00
_cell.angle_beta   90.00
_cell.angle_gamma   90.00
#
_symmetry.space_group_name_H-M   'P 1'
#
loop_
_entity.id
_entity.type
_entity.pdbx_description
1 polymer ?
#
loop_
_entity_poly.entity_id
_entity_poly.type
_entity_poly.pdbx_seq_one_letter_code
_entity_poly.pdbx_strand_id
1 'polypeptide(L)'
;MSNNQGPNMPTIGTINQGIQYVNNPLQSPQLQSTSLQGSPSQHSPMGTQAQTGAKVSQTGSGDQATQLLSRPRLQELVREVDPTVQLDEEVEEMLLQLADDFIDTTLNAACALAKHRHAPTVELKDVQLHLERQWNMWIPGFGNDELRPYKRAAVTEAHKQRMALIRKTIKKY
;
A
#
# COMPACT_ATOMS: atom_id res chain seq x y z
N MET A 1 -49.96 50.37 -14.92
CA MET A 1 -49.77 49.99 -13.50
C MET A 1 -50.01 48.49 -13.37
N SER A 2 -48.94 47.70 -13.29
CA SER A 2 -48.94 46.33 -12.73
C SER A 2 -47.48 45.93 -12.50
N ASN A 3 -47.13 45.78 -11.23
CA ASN A 3 -45.80 45.50 -10.71
C ASN A 3 -45.48 44.00 -10.82
N ASN A 4 -44.32 43.67 -11.37
CA ASN A 4 -43.72 42.33 -11.38
C ASN A 4 -42.54 42.32 -10.40
N GLN A 5 -42.71 41.77 -9.20
CA GLN A 5 -41.63 41.55 -8.23
C GLN A 5 -41.28 40.06 -8.20
N GLY A 6 -40.14 39.71 -8.80
CA GLY A 6 -39.46 38.43 -8.56
C GLY A 6 -38.61 38.51 -7.27
N PRO A 7 -38.33 37.39 -6.60
CA PRO A 7 -37.51 37.38 -5.40
C PRO A 7 -36.03 37.61 -5.72
N ASN A 8 -35.43 38.49 -4.92
CA ASN A 8 -34.05 38.96 -4.96
C ASN A 8 -33.10 37.84 -4.50
N MET A 9 -32.08 37.50 -5.30
CA MET A 9 -30.99 36.60 -4.89
C MET A 9 -29.96 37.37 -4.05
N PRO A 10 -29.42 36.82 -2.96
CA PRO A 10 -28.29 37.43 -2.26
C PRO A 10 -26.97 37.21 -3.00
N THR A 11 -26.26 38.31 -3.26
CA THR A 11 -24.88 38.39 -3.76
C THR A 11 -23.92 37.57 -2.90
N ILE A 12 -23.18 36.64 -3.53
CA ILE A 12 -22.00 36.01 -2.95
C ILE A 12 -20.92 37.08 -2.78
N GLY A 13 -20.54 37.31 -1.52
CA GLY A 13 -19.43 38.17 -1.14
C GLY A 13 -18.08 37.49 -1.43
N THR A 14 -17.15 38.30 -1.91
CA THR A 14 -15.72 38.03 -2.08
C THR A 14 -15.11 37.58 -0.76
N ILE A 15 -14.53 36.37 -0.71
CA ILE A 15 -13.59 35.97 0.33
C ILE A 15 -12.22 35.76 -0.31
N ASN A 16 -11.41 36.79 -0.13
CA ASN A 16 -9.97 36.82 -0.30
C ASN A 16 -9.41 36.80 1.13
N GLN A 17 -8.90 35.66 1.59
CA GLN A 17 -8.01 35.60 2.73
C GLN A 17 -6.85 34.67 2.38
N GLY A 18 -5.67 35.28 2.32
CA GLY A 18 -4.42 34.63 1.97
C GLY A 18 -3.86 33.78 3.09
N ILE A 19 -3.10 32.77 2.68
CA ILE A 19 -2.09 32.13 3.51
C ILE A 19 -0.74 32.52 2.88
N GLN A 20 -0.02 33.38 3.58
CA GLN A 20 1.37 33.76 3.32
C GLN A 20 2.27 32.63 3.82
N TYR A 21 2.90 31.88 2.92
CA TYR A 21 4.00 30.97 3.27
C TYR A 21 5.31 31.75 3.07
N VAL A 22 5.97 32.09 4.17
CA VAL A 22 7.37 32.53 4.15
C VAL A 22 8.22 31.30 3.87
N ASN A 23 8.80 31.22 2.66
CA ASN A 23 9.73 30.16 2.29
C ASN A 23 11.17 30.69 2.36
N ASN A 24 11.94 30.13 3.27
CA ASN A 24 13.35 30.43 3.53
C ASN A 24 14.20 29.47 2.68
N PRO A 25 15.06 29.92 1.75
CA PRO A 25 15.87 29.01 0.97
C PRO A 25 17.13 28.63 1.75
N LEU A 26 17.21 27.39 2.24
CA LEU A 26 18.47 26.79 2.68
C LEU A 26 18.98 25.83 1.60
N GLN A 27 20.09 26.23 0.99
CA GLN A 27 20.89 25.48 0.03
C GLN A 27 21.23 24.06 0.51
N SER A 28 21.12 23.08 -0.39
CA SER A 28 21.86 21.82 -0.35
C SER A 28 22.96 21.82 -1.42
N PRO A 29 24.18 21.31 -1.15
CA PRO A 29 25.29 21.36 -2.08
C PRO A 29 25.29 20.22 -3.11
N GLN A 30 25.79 20.57 -4.30
CA GLN A 30 25.93 19.80 -5.53
C GLN A 30 27.10 18.81 -5.46
N LEU A 31 26.90 17.56 -5.89
CA LEU A 31 27.99 16.59 -6.05
C LEU A 31 28.65 16.75 -7.43
N GLN A 32 29.98 16.84 -7.39
CA GLN A 32 30.86 17.14 -8.51
C GLN A 32 31.46 15.85 -9.07
N SER A 33 31.35 15.67 -10.38
CA SER A 33 31.97 14.60 -11.17
C SER A 33 33.47 14.84 -11.36
N THR A 34 34.31 13.85 -11.06
CA THR A 34 35.74 13.85 -11.41
C THR A 34 36.09 12.67 -12.32
N SER A 35 36.55 13.02 -13.51
CA SER A 35 37.21 12.23 -14.54
C SER A 35 38.58 11.71 -14.08
N LEU A 36 38.92 10.47 -14.42
CA LEU A 36 40.31 10.01 -14.49
C LEU A 36 40.56 9.17 -15.75
N GLN A 37 41.79 9.34 -16.22
CA GLN A 37 42.36 9.12 -17.54
C GLN A 37 43.52 8.14 -17.40
N GLY A 38 43.77 7.27 -18.39
CA GLY A 38 45.11 6.67 -18.59
C GLY A 38 45.16 5.16 -18.91
N SER A 39 45.50 4.84 -20.17
CA SER A 39 45.96 3.56 -20.77
C SER A 39 47.36 3.12 -20.22
N PRO A 40 48.06 2.02 -20.64
CA PRO A 40 47.96 1.27 -21.90
C PRO A 40 48.18 -0.27 -21.90
N SER A 41 47.94 -0.83 -23.09
CA SER A 41 48.02 -2.22 -23.56
C SER A 41 49.43 -2.85 -23.57
N GLN A 42 49.54 -4.17 -23.32
CA GLN A 42 50.59 -5.07 -23.89
C GLN A 42 50.13 -6.56 -24.02
N HIS A 43 50.00 -7.01 -25.27
CA HIS A 43 50.41 -8.27 -25.96
C HIS A 43 50.40 -9.70 -25.32
N SER A 44 49.53 -10.59 -25.86
CA SER A 44 49.72 -11.98 -26.43
C SER A 44 50.25 -13.19 -25.61
N PRO A 45 50.13 -14.48 -26.07
CA PRO A 45 49.14 -15.16 -26.96
C PRO A 45 48.70 -16.61 -26.50
N MET A 46 47.76 -17.20 -27.26
CA MET A 46 47.56 -18.64 -27.58
C MET A 46 47.21 -19.68 -26.49
N GLY A 47 46.10 -20.42 -26.69
CA GLY A 47 45.83 -21.69 -26.00
C GLY A 47 44.47 -22.31 -26.38
N THR A 48 44.51 -23.50 -26.94
CA THR A 48 43.45 -24.27 -27.61
C THR A 48 42.51 -25.05 -26.68
N GLN A 49 41.25 -25.19 -27.12
CA GLN A 49 40.40 -26.40 -27.03
C GLN A 49 39.79 -26.82 -25.68
N ALA A 50 38.44 -26.88 -25.59
CA ALA A 50 37.66 -28.12 -25.39
C ALA A 50 36.27 -27.91 -24.74
N GLN A 51 35.28 -28.61 -25.33
CA GLN A 51 34.12 -29.26 -24.70
C GLN A 51 32.92 -28.42 -24.26
N THR A 52 31.98 -28.31 -25.21
CA THR A 52 30.54 -28.20 -24.97
C THR A 52 30.02 -29.51 -24.34
N GLY A 53 29.81 -29.48 -23.02
CA GLY A 53 29.14 -30.54 -22.26
C GLY A 53 28.03 -29.95 -21.40
N ALA A 54 26.96 -29.46 -22.03
CA ALA A 54 25.76 -29.01 -21.31
C ALA A 54 25.04 -30.23 -20.73
N LYS A 55 25.40 -30.63 -19.50
CA LYS A 55 24.53 -31.45 -18.66
C LYS A 55 23.43 -30.56 -18.12
N VAL A 56 22.29 -30.57 -18.80
CA VAL A 56 21.02 -30.08 -18.26
C VAL A 56 20.60 -31.09 -17.19
N SER A 57 20.96 -30.82 -15.93
CA SER A 57 20.29 -31.43 -14.79
C SER A 57 18.87 -30.88 -14.76
N GLN A 58 17.93 -31.64 -15.34
CA GLN A 58 16.52 -31.52 -15.05
C GLN A 58 16.31 -31.94 -13.59
N THR A 59 16.44 -30.99 -12.67
CA THR A 59 15.73 -31.08 -11.40
C THR A 59 14.26 -30.87 -11.70
N GLY A 60 13.50 -31.97 -11.71
CA GLY A 60 12.05 -31.96 -11.73
C GLY A 60 11.54 -31.10 -10.58
N SER A 61 11.12 -29.89 -10.91
CA SER A 61 10.33 -29.01 -10.06
C SER A 61 8.87 -29.43 -10.23
N GLY A 62 8.53 -30.57 -9.63
CA GLY A 62 7.13 -30.88 -9.36
C GLY A 62 6.65 -30.00 -8.22
N ASP A 63 5.67 -29.14 -8.49
CA ASP A 63 4.69 -28.58 -7.54
C ASP A 63 5.18 -28.27 -6.10
N GLN A 64 6.38 -27.71 -5.96
CA GLN A 64 6.65 -26.85 -4.83
C GLN A 64 5.97 -25.53 -5.19
N ALA A 65 4.67 -25.41 -4.88
CA ALA A 65 4.05 -24.10 -4.72
C ALA A 65 5.06 -23.28 -3.90
N THR A 66 5.59 -22.22 -4.49
CA THR A 66 6.76 -21.50 -3.99
C THR A 66 6.52 -21.13 -2.53
N GLN A 67 7.02 -21.93 -1.58
CA GLN A 67 6.72 -21.72 -0.17
C GLN A 67 7.38 -20.41 0.25
N LEU A 68 6.57 -19.36 0.37
CA LEU A 68 7.07 -17.99 0.53
C LEU A 68 7.62 -17.77 1.95
N LEU A 69 7.07 -18.49 2.94
CA LEU A 69 7.57 -18.53 4.31
C LEU A 69 8.17 -19.90 4.61
N SER A 70 9.48 -19.96 4.82
CA SER A 70 10.18 -21.20 5.17
C SER A 70 10.18 -21.45 6.68
N ARG A 71 10.26 -22.72 7.11
CA ARG A 71 10.39 -23.09 8.54
C ARG A 71 11.51 -22.32 9.28
N PRO A 72 12.74 -22.20 8.74
CA PRO A 72 13.78 -21.42 9.39
C PRO A 72 13.39 -19.96 9.62
N ARG A 73 12.71 -19.33 8.65
CA ARG A 73 12.26 -17.94 8.78
C ARG A 73 11.13 -17.81 9.79
N LEU A 74 10.21 -18.78 9.87
CA LEU A 74 9.19 -18.81 10.90
C LEU A 74 9.82 -18.87 12.31
N GLN A 75 10.83 -19.71 12.51
CA GLN A 75 11.53 -19.80 13.80
C GLN A 75 12.26 -18.50 14.18
N GLU A 76 12.87 -17.81 13.21
CA GLU A 76 13.44 -16.48 13.42
C GLU A 76 12.37 -15.48 13.88
N LEU A 77 11.22 -15.44 13.20
CA LEU A 77 10.10 -14.55 13.55
C LEU A 77 9.55 -14.84 14.96
N VAL A 78 9.44 -16.10 15.34
CA VAL A 78 9.01 -16.48 16.70
C VAL A 78 10.00 -15.96 17.74
N ARG A 79 11.31 -16.12 17.50
CA ARG A 79 12.35 -15.63 18.41
C ARG A 79 12.41 -14.11 18.51
N GLU A 80 12.04 -13.40 17.45
CA GLU A 80 11.90 -11.93 17.47
C GLU A 80 10.74 -11.48 18.38
N VAL A 81 9.67 -12.28 18.47
CA VAL A 81 8.49 -12.00 19.32
C VAL A 81 8.73 -12.46 20.77
N ASP A 82 9.14 -13.72 20.95
CA ASP A 82 9.47 -14.31 22.24
C ASP A 82 10.59 -15.36 22.08
N PRO A 83 11.81 -15.09 22.59
CA PRO A 83 12.93 -16.03 22.48
C PRO A 83 12.81 -17.27 23.38
N THR A 84 11.83 -17.32 24.29
CA THR A 84 11.65 -18.41 25.25
C THR A 84 10.67 -19.48 24.77
N VAL A 85 9.81 -19.15 23.80
CA VAL A 85 8.83 -20.06 23.22
C VAL A 85 9.48 -20.98 22.20
N GLN A 86 9.16 -22.28 22.27
CA GLN A 86 9.47 -23.27 21.24
C GLN A 86 8.16 -23.81 20.69
N LEU A 87 8.01 -23.81 19.37
CA LEU A 87 6.83 -24.37 18.71
C LEU A 87 7.03 -25.86 18.47
N ASP A 88 5.95 -26.62 18.64
CA ASP A 88 5.89 -28.01 18.20
C ASP A 88 5.73 -28.05 16.68
N GLU A 89 6.17 -29.15 16.05
CA GLU A 89 6.14 -29.34 14.60
C GLU A 89 4.73 -29.14 14.01
N GLU A 90 3.68 -29.68 14.66
CA GLU A 90 2.29 -29.52 14.22
C GLU A 90 1.83 -28.05 14.21
N VAL A 91 2.31 -27.25 15.17
CA VAL A 91 1.98 -25.83 15.27
C VAL A 91 2.73 -25.04 14.20
N GLU A 92 3.99 -25.39 13.93
CA GLU A 92 4.74 -24.80 12.81
C GLU A 92 4.02 -25.03 11.47
N GLU A 93 3.56 -26.26 11.19
CA GLU A 93 2.81 -26.56 9.97
C GLU A 93 1.52 -25.75 9.87
N MET A 94 0.77 -25.65 10.98
CA MET A 94 -0.47 -24.87 11.01
C MET A 94 -0.20 -23.39 10.71
N LEU A 95 0.85 -22.80 11.28
CA LEU A 95 1.20 -21.39 11.03
C LEU A 95 1.65 -21.15 9.60
N LEU A 96 2.39 -22.10 9.00
CA LEU A 96 2.76 -22.03 7.59
C LEU A 96 1.53 -22.08 6.69
N GLN A 97 0.61 -23.01 6.94
CA GLN A 97 -0.64 -23.07 6.17
C GLN A 97 -1.47 -21.79 6.29
N LEU A 98 -1.57 -21.22 7.50
CA LEU A 98 -2.25 -19.95 7.72
C LEU A 98 -1.58 -18.80 6.94
N ALA A 99 -0.26 -18.81 6.82
CA ALA A 99 0.47 -17.81 6.04
C ALA A 99 0.18 -17.94 4.54
N ASP A 100 0.15 -19.16 4.02
CA ASP A 100 -0.18 -19.42 2.61
C ASP A 100 -1.64 -19.02 2.30
N ASP A 101 -2.58 -19.43 3.16
CA ASP A 101 -4.00 -19.06 3.03
C ASP A 101 -4.21 -17.53 3.09
N PHE A 102 -3.45 -16.84 3.96
CA PHE A 102 -3.46 -15.38 4.05
C PHE A 102 -3.02 -14.72 2.73
N ILE A 103 -1.95 -15.24 2.12
CA ILE A 103 -1.41 -14.72 0.86
C ILE A 103 -2.43 -14.93 -0.26
N ASP A 104 -3.00 -16.12 -0.39
CA ASP A 104 -4.00 -16.43 -1.41
C ASP A 104 -5.25 -15.55 -1.26
N THR A 105 -5.73 -15.38 -0.03
CA THR A 105 -6.88 -14.52 0.24
C THR A 105 -6.59 -13.06 -0.11
N THR A 106 -5.42 -12.56 0.29
CA THR A 106 -4.98 -11.19 0.02
C THR A 106 -4.80 -10.93 -1.48
N LEU A 107 -4.18 -11.86 -2.19
CA LEU A 107 -3.93 -11.75 -3.62
C LEU A 107 -5.24 -11.79 -4.43
N ASN A 108 -6.16 -12.68 -4.08
CA ASN A 108 -7.48 -12.75 -4.70
C ASN A 108 -8.27 -11.45 -4.49
N ALA A 109 -8.26 -10.90 -3.28
CA ALA A 109 -8.91 -9.63 -2.99
C ALA A 109 -8.26 -8.45 -3.73
N ALA A 110 -6.92 -8.40 -3.79
CA ALA A 110 -6.20 -7.37 -4.54
C ALA A 110 -6.51 -7.44 -6.05
N CYS A 111 -6.56 -8.66 -6.61
CA CYS A 111 -6.98 -8.88 -8.00
C CYS A 111 -8.43 -8.41 -8.23
N ALA A 112 -9.34 -8.70 -7.30
CA ALA A 112 -10.73 -8.26 -7.39
C ALA A 112 -10.85 -6.73 -7.35
N LEU A 113 -10.06 -6.05 -6.51
CA LEU A 113 -10.00 -4.59 -6.43
C LEU A 113 -9.43 -3.96 -7.70
N ALA A 114 -8.35 -4.52 -8.26
CA ALA A 114 -7.79 -4.08 -9.54
C ALA A 114 -8.82 -4.19 -10.68
N LYS A 115 -9.55 -5.31 -10.73
CA LYS A 115 -10.65 -5.52 -11.68
C LYS A 115 -11.78 -4.53 -11.48
N HIS A 116 -12.17 -4.22 -10.24
CA HIS A 116 -13.25 -3.27 -9.93
C HIS A 116 -12.97 -1.86 -10.50
N ARG A 117 -11.71 -1.41 -10.47
CA ARG A 117 -11.29 -0.13 -11.08
C ARG A 117 -10.91 -0.24 -12.57
N HIS A 118 -11.18 -1.38 -13.19
CA HIS A 118 -10.92 -1.64 -14.61
C HIS A 118 -9.43 -1.54 -14.97
N ALA A 119 -8.54 -1.87 -14.03
CA ALA A 119 -7.10 -1.87 -14.27
C ALA A 119 -6.62 -3.26 -14.76
N PRO A 120 -5.69 -3.30 -15.73
CA PRO A 120 -5.13 -4.56 -16.21
C PRO A 120 -4.08 -5.16 -15.26
N THR A 121 -3.60 -4.39 -14.28
CA THR A 121 -2.54 -4.77 -13.35
C THR A 121 -2.94 -4.49 -11.90
N VAL A 122 -2.51 -5.38 -11.00
CA VAL A 122 -2.62 -5.16 -9.55
C VAL A 122 -1.61 -4.10 -9.16
N GLU A 123 -2.06 -3.05 -8.47
CA GLU A 123 -1.22 -1.99 -7.95
C GLU A 123 -1.17 -2.05 -6.43
N LEU A 124 -0.15 -1.40 -5.84
CA LEU A 124 0.08 -1.38 -4.40
C LEU A 124 -1.16 -0.95 -3.59
N LYS A 125 -1.94 0.00 -4.11
CA LYS A 125 -3.18 0.50 -3.49
C LYS A 125 -4.25 -0.58 -3.32
N ASP A 126 -4.26 -1.61 -4.17
CA ASP A 126 -5.24 -2.70 -4.10
C ASP A 126 -4.94 -3.60 -2.89
N VAL A 127 -3.68 -3.95 -2.69
CA VAL A 127 -3.22 -4.74 -1.54
C VAL A 127 -3.38 -3.93 -0.25
N GLN A 128 -2.91 -2.69 -0.25
CA GLN A 128 -3.01 -1.81 0.92
C GLN A 128 -4.45 -1.66 1.42
N LEU A 129 -5.39 -1.40 0.51
CA LEU A 129 -6.80 -1.22 0.87
C LEU A 129 -7.39 -2.48 1.52
N HIS A 130 -6.99 -3.67 1.08
CA HIS A 130 -7.43 -4.92 1.67
C HIS A 130 -6.87 -5.12 3.08
N LEU A 131 -5.57 -4.88 3.28
CA LEU A 131 -4.91 -4.99 4.58
C LEU A 131 -5.50 -4.02 5.61
N GLU A 132 -5.74 -2.77 5.23
CA GLU A 132 -6.31 -1.76 6.14
C GLU A 132 -7.76 -2.09 6.53
N ARG A 133 -8.57 -2.57 5.57
CA ARG A 133 -10.01 -2.76 5.80
C ARG A 133 -10.37 -4.10 6.42
N GLN A 134 -9.63 -5.16 6.11
CA GLN A 134 -9.97 -6.52 6.54
C GLN A 134 -9.09 -6.98 7.70
N TRP A 135 -7.83 -6.60 7.69
CA TRP A 135 -6.85 -7.02 8.70
C TRP A 135 -6.54 -5.93 9.72
N ASN A 136 -7.03 -4.70 9.48
CA ASN A 136 -6.70 -3.52 10.29
C ASN A 136 -5.18 -3.33 10.43
N MET A 137 -4.44 -3.72 9.40
CA MET A 137 -2.98 -3.57 9.30
C MET A 137 -2.68 -2.29 8.53
N TRP A 138 -1.82 -1.44 9.11
CA TRP A 138 -1.30 -0.26 8.45
C TRP A 138 0.20 -0.40 8.27
N ILE A 139 0.68 -0.27 7.03
CA ILE A 139 2.09 -0.43 6.68
C ILE A 139 2.72 0.97 6.57
N PRO A 140 3.60 1.38 7.49
CA PRO A 140 4.25 2.68 7.43
C PRO A 140 5.11 2.82 6.16
N GLY A 141 5.11 4.01 5.56
CA GLY A 141 5.92 4.30 4.36
C GLY A 141 5.34 3.75 3.05
N PHE A 142 4.19 3.07 3.10
CA PHE A 142 3.46 2.59 1.91
C PHE A 142 2.07 3.22 1.87
N GLY A 143 1.72 3.81 0.72
CA GLY A 143 0.46 4.54 0.53
C GLY A 143 0.56 6.04 0.75
N ASN A 144 -0.47 6.77 0.32
CA ASN A 144 -0.51 8.22 0.49
C ASN A 144 -0.52 8.56 2.00
N ASP A 145 0.48 9.33 2.43
CA ASP A 145 0.63 10.00 3.72
C ASP A 145 -0.49 11.02 4.03
N GLU A 146 -1.61 10.95 3.32
CA GLU A 146 -2.84 11.56 3.78
C GLU A 146 -3.47 10.58 4.77
N LEU A 147 -3.08 10.72 6.05
CA LEU A 147 -4.04 10.57 7.14
C LEU A 147 -5.36 11.15 6.64
N ARG A 148 -6.30 10.30 6.20
CA ARG A 148 -7.64 10.75 5.90
C ARG A 148 -8.10 11.38 7.21
N PRO A 149 -8.33 12.70 7.27
CA PRO A 149 -9.22 13.18 8.30
C PRO A 149 -10.49 12.39 8.04
N TYR A 150 -10.90 11.56 8.99
CA TYR A 150 -12.20 10.90 8.93
C TYR A 150 -13.24 12.03 8.86
N LYS A 151 -13.53 12.49 7.64
CA LYS A 151 -14.63 13.39 7.35
C LYS A 151 -15.83 12.49 7.54
N ARG A 152 -16.47 12.59 8.71
CA ARG A 152 -17.80 12.03 8.92
C ARG A 152 -18.61 12.36 7.68
N ALA A 153 -19.15 11.32 7.04
CA ALA A 153 -20.02 11.49 5.90
C ALA A 153 -21.06 12.56 6.25
N ALA A 154 -21.23 13.54 5.36
CA ALA A 154 -22.20 14.60 5.59
C ALA A 154 -23.55 13.95 5.88
N VAL A 155 -24.13 14.24 7.05
CA VAL A 155 -25.42 13.69 7.44
C VAL A 155 -26.47 14.15 6.43
N THR A 156 -27.16 13.19 5.81
CA THR A 156 -28.19 13.49 4.81
C THR A 156 -29.29 14.35 5.41
N GLU A 157 -29.91 15.22 4.61
CA GLU A 157 -31.00 16.07 5.09
C GLU A 157 -32.17 15.24 5.65
N ALA A 158 -32.47 14.10 5.02
CA ALA A 158 -33.44 13.13 5.50
C ALA A 158 -33.09 12.61 6.92
N HIS A 159 -31.82 12.30 7.19
CA HIS A 159 -31.38 11.88 8.53
C HIS A 159 -31.50 13.03 9.55
N LYS A 160 -31.17 14.27 9.16
CA LYS A 160 -31.35 15.45 10.03
C LYS A 160 -32.83 15.64 10.41
N GLN A 161 -33.74 15.52 9.44
CA GLN A 161 -35.19 15.63 9.67
C GLN A 161 -35.68 14.52 10.61
N ARG A 162 -35.30 13.26 10.36
CA ARG A 162 -35.64 12.13 11.25
C ARG A 162 -35.16 12.38 12.68
N MET A 163 -33.91 12.81 12.85
CA MET A 163 -33.36 13.13 14.17
C MET A 163 -34.10 14.29 14.85
N ALA A 164 -34.56 15.29 14.10
CA ALA A 164 -35.36 16.39 14.64
C ALA A 164 -36.73 15.92 15.13
N LEU A 165 -37.41 15.04 14.39
CA LEU A 165 -38.67 14.44 14.82
C LEU A 165 -38.49 13.61 16.10
N ILE A 166 -37.46 12.76 16.16
CA ILE A 166 -37.15 11.96 17.36
C ILE A 166 -36.91 12.88 18.58
N ARG A 167 -36.07 13.92 18.44
CA ARG A 167 -35.84 14.89 19.52
C ARG A 167 -37.12 15.60 19.97
N LYS A 168 -38.02 15.92 19.04
CA LYS A 168 -39.30 16.57 19.35
C LYS A 168 -40.23 15.64 20.12
N THR A 169 -40.24 14.35 19.78
CA THR A 169 -41.08 13.35 20.46
C THR A 169 -40.55 13.03 21.87
N ILE A 170 -39.23 12.96 22.05
CA ILE A 170 -38.62 12.71 23.37
C ILE A 170 -38.86 13.89 24.32
N LYS A 171 -38.83 15.14 23.84
CA LYS A 171 -39.12 16.33 24.66
C LYS A 171 -40.60 16.49 25.04
N LYS A 172 -41.50 15.71 24.43
CA LYS A 172 -42.95 15.79 24.67
C LYS A 172 -43.40 14.91 25.85
N TYR A 173 -42.48 14.10 26.39
CA TYR A 173 -42.63 13.30 27.60
C TYR A 173 -41.54 13.70 28.61
#